data_AF-A0A958CVT8-F1
#
_entry.id   AF-A0A958CVT8-F1
#
_cell.length_a   1.000
_cell.length_b   1.000
_cell.length_c   1.000
_cell.angle_alpha   90.00
_cell.angle_beta   90.00
_cell.angle_gamma   90.00
#
_symmetry.space_group_name_H-M   'P 1'
#
loop_
_entity.id
_entity.type
_entity.pdbx_description
1 polymer ?
#
loop_
_entity_poly.entity_id
_entity_poly.type
_entity_poly.pdbx_seq_one_letter_code
_entity_poly.pdbx_strand_id
1 'polypeptide(L)'
;VEAHVGDGATIPVWYPSPWTLASEFSHDFDVIELRGIGSILPPSYLSHLVDRLPRLFSRLAKLDERIGAIWPATWLNDHYLMVLEKK
;
A
#
# COMPACT_ATOMS: atom_id res chain seq x y z
N VAL A 1 -16.92 6.04 0.63
CA VAL A 1 -17.36 5.03 -0.37
C VAL A 1 -18.16 3.99 0.39
N GLU A 2 -19.27 3.50 -0.16
CA GLU A 2 -20.01 2.39 0.45
C GLU A 2 -19.37 1.06 0.01
N ALA A 3 -18.97 0.23 0.97
CA ALA A 3 -18.46 -1.11 0.69
C ALA A 3 -19.54 -2.15 1.02
N HIS A 4 -19.67 -3.18 0.17
CA HIS A 4 -20.61 -4.27 0.37
C HIS A 4 -20.08 -5.29 1.37
N VAL A 5 -20.89 -5.69 2.35
CA VAL A 5 -20.52 -6.64 3.40
C VAL A 5 -21.54 -7.78 3.46
N GLY A 6 -21.68 -8.53 2.36
CA GLY A 6 -22.60 -9.68 2.27
C GLY A 6 -24.09 -9.31 2.42
N ASP A 7 -24.99 -10.21 2.04
CA ASP A 7 -26.44 -10.09 2.28
C ASP A 7 -27.10 -8.75 1.88
N GLY A 8 -26.51 -8.03 0.92
CA GLY A 8 -26.97 -6.72 0.47
C GLY A 8 -26.68 -5.55 1.41
N ALA A 9 -25.98 -5.78 2.53
CA ALA A 9 -25.59 -4.72 3.46
C ALA A 9 -24.41 -3.89 2.92
N THR A 10 -24.39 -2.60 3.27
CA THR A 10 -23.25 -1.71 3.02
C THR A 10 -22.75 -1.06 4.30
N ILE A 11 -21.45 -0.75 4.32
CA ILE A 11 -20.84 0.08 5.37
C ILE A 11 -20.09 1.25 4.72
N PRO A 12 -20.07 2.42 5.38
CA PRO A 12 -19.23 3.51 4.94
C PRO A 12 -17.74 3.17 5.15
N VAL A 13 -16.94 3.41 4.12
CA VAL A 13 -15.49 3.23 4.12
C VAL A 13 -14.82 4.51 3.63
N TRP A 14 -13.74 4.88 4.30
CA TRP A 14 -12.91 6.01 3.97
C TRP A 14 -11.55 5.52 3.49
N TYR A 15 -11.14 5.98 2.31
CA TYR A 15 -9.82 5.73 1.74
C TYR A 15 -9.06 7.06 1.70
N PRO A 16 -8.45 7.47 2.83
CA PRO A 16 -7.68 8.70 2.85
C PRO A 16 -6.47 8.57 1.94
N SER A 17 -6.18 9.64 1.20
CA SER A 17 -4.90 9.73 0.49
C SER A 17 -3.75 9.76 1.50
N PRO A 18 -2.52 9.35 1.10
CA PRO A 18 -1.36 9.46 1.97
C PRO A 18 -1.15 10.87 2.55
N TRP A 19 -1.45 11.92 1.79
CA TRP A 19 -1.33 13.31 2.24
C TRP A 19 -2.38 13.68 3.28
N THR A 20 -3.62 13.21 3.09
CA THR A 20 -4.71 13.43 4.04
C THR A 20 -4.35 12.79 5.38
N LEU A 21 -3.93 11.53 5.36
CA LEU A 21 -3.55 10.81 6.57
C LEU A 21 -2.33 11.47 7.25
N ALA A 22 -1.28 11.81 6.49
CA ALA A 22 -0.11 12.49 7.03
C ALA A 22 -0.46 13.84 7.69
N SER A 23 -1.35 14.61 7.06
CA SER A 23 -1.81 15.90 7.60
C SER A 23 -2.60 15.73 8.88
N GLU A 24 -3.49 14.73 8.96
CA GLU A 24 -4.31 14.47 10.16
C GLU A 24 -3.47 14.07 11.38
N PHE A 25 -2.38 13.32 11.15
CA PHE A 25 -1.49 12.87 12.23
C PHE A 25 -0.33 13.85 12.53
N SER A 26 -0.18 14.92 11.73
CA SER A 26 0.96 15.84 11.80
C SER A 26 1.13 16.59 13.12
N HIS A 27 0.08 16.65 13.96
CA HIS A 27 0.17 17.29 15.27
C HIS A 27 1.12 16.53 16.20
N ASP A 28 0.88 15.21 16.35
CA ASP A 28 1.55 14.37 17.35
C ASP A 28 2.63 13.46 16.76
N PHE A 29 2.70 13.32 15.43
CA PHE A 29 3.58 12.39 14.76
C PHE A 29 4.39 13.03 13.64
N ASP A 30 5.60 12.52 13.44
CA ASP A 30 6.43 12.76 12.28
C ASP A 30 6.35 11.56 11.32
N VAL A 31 6.20 11.84 10.03
CA VAL A 31 6.19 10.81 8.98
C VAL A 31 7.63 10.44 8.66
N ILE A 32 8.06 9.26 9.10
CA ILE A 32 9.42 8.75 8.86
C ILE A 32 9.51 8.05 7.51
N GLU A 33 8.43 7.42 7.08
CA GLU A 33 8.42 6.65 5.84
C GLU A 33 7.03 6.61 5.20
N LEU A 34 6.99 6.73 3.87
CA LEU A 34 5.82 6.48 3.06
C LEU A 34 6.22 5.61 1.86
N ARG A 35 5.57 4.46 1.69
CA ARG A 35 5.81 3.53 0.58
C ARG A 35 4.50 3.04 -0.01
N GLY A 36 4.44 2.96 -1.33
CA GLY A 36 3.38 2.23 -2.02
C GLY A 36 3.61 0.72 -1.95
N ILE A 37 2.56 -0.06 -1.81
CA ILE A 37 2.63 -1.53 -1.77
C ILE A 37 2.03 -2.09 -3.06
N GLY A 38 2.78 -2.94 -3.77
CA GLY A 38 2.21 -3.73 -4.87
C GLY A 38 2.23 -3.04 -6.23
N SER A 39 3.22 -2.18 -6.50
CA SER A 39 3.36 -1.48 -7.80
C SER A 39 3.76 -2.43 -8.91
N ILE A 40 4.58 -3.43 -8.57
CA ILE A 40 5.25 -4.34 -9.50
C ILE A 40 5.05 -5.79 -9.06
N LEU A 41 4.65 -6.01 -7.80
CA LEU A 41 4.29 -7.35 -7.36
C LEU A 41 3.02 -7.81 -8.08
N PRO A 42 2.99 -9.05 -8.57
CA PRO A 42 1.83 -9.55 -9.26
C PRO A 42 0.66 -9.70 -8.27
N PRO A 43 -0.59 -9.50 -8.73
CA PRO A 43 -1.78 -9.64 -7.91
C PRO A 43 -1.84 -10.97 -7.15
N SER A 44 -2.53 -10.98 -6.00
CA SER A 44 -2.68 -12.18 -5.15
C SER A 44 -3.20 -13.43 -5.88
N TYR A 45 -3.97 -13.25 -6.96
CA TYR A 45 -4.42 -14.33 -7.85
C TYR A 45 -3.27 -15.07 -8.58
N LEU A 46 -2.13 -14.42 -8.77
CA LEU A 46 -0.92 -15.00 -9.36
C LEU A 46 0.02 -15.63 -8.32
N SER A 47 -0.46 -15.84 -7.09
CA SER A 47 0.28 -16.51 -6.00
C SER A 47 0.86 -17.87 -6.42
N HIS A 48 0.19 -18.63 -7.29
CA HIS A 48 0.68 -19.89 -7.84
C HIS A 48 1.99 -19.77 -8.66
N LEU A 49 2.32 -18.57 -9.18
CA LEU A 49 3.59 -18.30 -9.86
C LEU A 49 4.71 -17.96 -8.87
N VAL A 50 4.37 -17.48 -7.66
CA VAL A 50 5.32 -17.22 -6.56
C VAL A 50 6.07 -18.50 -6.20
N ASP A 51 5.31 -19.59 -6.04
CA ASP A 51 5.86 -20.90 -5.66
C ASP A 51 6.76 -21.50 -6.74
N ARG A 52 6.52 -21.16 -8.02
CA ARG A 52 7.29 -21.68 -9.16
C ARG A 52 8.58 -20.91 -9.45
N LEU A 53 8.64 -19.62 -9.11
CA LEU A 53 9.77 -18.75 -9.47
C LEU A 53 10.26 -17.89 -8.28
N PRO A 54 10.64 -18.51 -7.14
CA PRO A 54 10.94 -17.79 -5.89
C PRO A 54 12.04 -16.73 -6.06
N ARG A 55 13.07 -17.01 -6.86
CA ARG A 55 14.18 -16.06 -7.10
C ARG A 55 13.76 -14.84 -7.92
N LEU A 56 12.84 -14.99 -8.86
CA LEU A 56 12.30 -13.87 -9.64
C LEU A 56 11.45 -12.99 -8.74
N PHE A 57 10.61 -13.61 -7.90
CA PHE A 57 9.78 -12.90 -6.94
C PHE A 57 10.58 -12.14 -5.90
N SER A 58 11.65 -12.72 -5.35
CA SER A 58 12.54 -11.99 -4.44
C SER A 58 13.21 -10.79 -5.10
N ARG A 59 13.47 -10.83 -6.42
CA ARG A 59 14.00 -9.68 -7.17
C ARG A 59 12.92 -8.63 -7.43
N LEU A 60 11.71 -9.05 -7.79
CA LEU A 60 10.57 -8.16 -7.97
C LEU A 60 10.17 -7.48 -6.67
N ALA A 61 10.18 -8.19 -5.54
CA ALA A 61 9.93 -7.61 -4.21
C ALA A 61 10.95 -6.52 -3.86
N LYS A 62 12.25 -6.78 -4.08
CA LYS A 62 13.29 -5.75 -3.88
C LYS A 62 13.15 -4.57 -4.83
N LEU A 63 12.63 -4.80 -6.03
CA LEU A 63 12.37 -3.75 -7.00
C LEU A 63 11.12 -2.94 -6.62
N ASP A 64 10.09 -3.61 -6.11
CA ASP A 64 8.87 -3.01 -5.56
C ASP A 64 9.19 -2.14 -4.34
N GLU A 65 10.04 -2.59 -3.42
CA GLU A 65 10.52 -1.77 -2.29
C GLU A 65 11.23 -0.49 -2.76
N ARG A 66 12.03 -0.58 -3.82
CA ARG A 66 12.77 0.57 -4.35
C ARG A 66 11.88 1.52 -5.13
N ILE A 67 10.94 1.01 -5.90
CA ILE A 67 10.06 1.83 -6.75
C ILE A 67 8.90 2.38 -5.95
N GLY A 68 8.35 1.61 -5.02
CA GLY A 68 7.29 2.02 -4.11
C GLY A 68 7.69 3.17 -3.18
N ALA A 69 8.98 3.49 -3.03
CA ALA A 69 9.46 4.67 -2.32
C ALA A 69 9.66 5.91 -3.23
N ILE A 70 9.52 5.77 -4.55
CA ILE A 70 9.73 6.85 -5.53
C ILE A 70 8.38 7.45 -5.93
N TRP A 71 8.27 8.77 -5.87
CA TRP A 71 7.13 9.49 -6.43
C TRP A 71 7.17 9.43 -7.98
N PRO A 72 6.07 9.08 -8.69
CA PRO A 72 4.69 8.96 -8.24
C PRO A 72 4.22 7.52 -8.00
N ALA A 73 5.12 6.53 -8.00
CA ALA A 73 4.74 5.13 -7.87
C ALA A 73 4.04 4.85 -6.54
N THR A 74 4.34 5.58 -5.46
CA THR A 74 3.55 5.58 -4.21
C THR A 74 2.05 5.79 -4.40
N TRP A 75 1.64 6.51 -5.45
CA TRP A 75 0.26 6.95 -5.70
C TRP A 75 -0.51 6.04 -6.67
N LEU A 76 0.20 5.24 -7.46
CA LEU A 76 -0.39 4.32 -8.45
C LEU A 76 -0.77 2.97 -7.84
N ASN A 77 -0.62 2.81 -6.53
CA ASN A 77 -0.98 1.58 -5.82
C ASN A 77 -2.32 1.72 -5.13
N ASP A 78 -3.05 0.61 -5.07
CA ASP A 78 -4.26 0.49 -4.28
C ASP A 78 -3.97 0.56 -2.76
N HIS A 79 -2.71 0.35 -2.34
CA HIS A 79 -2.31 0.27 -0.94
C HIS A 79 -0.99 1.03 -0.68
N TYR A 80 -0.86 1.61 0.51
CA TYR A 80 0.37 2.25 0.98
C TYR A 80 0.67 1.87 2.44
N LEU A 81 1.96 1.87 2.78
CA LEU A 81 2.51 1.78 4.13
C LEU A 81 2.99 3.16 4.56
N MET A 82 2.55 3.62 5.73
CA MET A 82 3.06 4.84 6.36
C MET A 82 3.61 4.49 7.74
N VAL A 83 4.86 4.89 8.01
CA VAL A 83 5.49 4.75 9.33
C VAL A 83 5.51 6.12 9.99
N LEU A 84 4.88 6.21 11.15
CA LEU A 84 4.76 7.40 11.97
C LEU A 84 5.59 7.22 13.24
N GLU A 85 6.40 8.20 13.59
CA GLU A 85 7.09 8.29 14.88
C GLU A 85 6.41 9.34 15.74
N LYS A 86 6.16 9.01 17.01
CA LYS A 86 5.59 9.97 17.95
C LYS A 86 6.66 11.00 18.33
N LYS A 87 6.30 12.27 18.31
CA LYS A 87 7.14 13.38 18.77
C LYS A 87 7.50 13.29 20.25
#